data_AF-A0A2E2CAJ8-F1
#
_entry.id   AF-A0A2E2CAJ8-F1
#
_cell.length_a   1.000
_cell.length_b   1.000
_cell.length_c   1.000
_cell.angle_alpha   90.00
_cell.angle_beta   90.00
_cell.angle_gamma   90.00
#
_symmetry.space_group_name_H-M   'P 1'
#
loop_
_entity.id
_entity.type
_entity.pdbx_description
1 polymer ?
#
loop_
_entity_poly.entity_id
_entity_poly.type
_entity_poly.pdbx_seq_one_letter_code
_entity_poly.pdbx_strand_id
1 'polypeptide(L)'
;MEAPDELIINGATWQREPSVGNSDGKLLSHYFQLNPSMVGSPELPGTLETCHGARNRRRFYWINQRVEKTAWTCVEYKEGAFQ
;
A
#
# COMPACT_ATOMS: atom_id res chain seq x y z
N MET A 1 -0.98 2.81 15.00
CA MET A 1 -2.10 2.01 14.46
C MET A 1 -1.62 1.55 13.12
N GLU A 2 -1.43 0.25 13.02
CA GLU A 2 -0.92 -0.42 11.82
C GLU A 2 -2.10 -0.97 11.02
N ALA A 3 -1.83 -1.46 9.81
CA ALA A 3 -2.80 -2.31 9.14
C ALA A 3 -3.10 -3.55 10.01
N PRO A 4 -4.37 -3.96 10.15
CA PRO A 4 -4.66 -5.22 10.81
C PRO A 4 -4.10 -6.37 9.95
N ASP A 5 -3.77 -7.48 10.60
CA ASP A 5 -3.14 -8.62 9.94
C ASP A 5 -4.01 -9.20 8.83
N GLU A 6 -5.34 -9.12 8.99
CA GLU A 6 -6.30 -9.44 7.95
C GLU A 6 -7.26 -8.27 7.71
N LEU A 7 -7.48 -7.97 6.42
CA LEU A 7 -8.41 -6.96 5.95
C LEU A 7 -9.41 -7.60 4.99
N ILE A 8 -10.70 -7.32 5.17
CA ILE A 8 -11.74 -7.68 4.19
C ILE A 8 -12.20 -6.39 3.50
N ILE A 9 -11.91 -6.27 2.21
CA ILE A 9 -12.24 -5.10 1.40
C ILE A 9 -12.97 -5.57 0.15
N ASN A 10 -14.22 -5.11 -0.04
CA ASN A 10 -15.06 -5.48 -1.18
C ASN A 10 -15.18 -7.01 -1.37
N GLY A 11 -15.27 -7.75 -0.26
CA GLY A 11 -15.35 -9.21 -0.26
C GLY A 11 -14.04 -9.94 -0.59
N ALA A 12 -12.93 -9.22 -0.77
CA ALA A 12 -11.61 -9.81 -0.92
C ALA A 12 -10.85 -9.76 0.41
N THR A 13 -10.23 -10.89 0.77
CA THR A 13 -9.31 -10.99 1.90
C THR A 13 -7.92 -10.51 1.47
N TRP A 14 -7.32 -9.69 2.33
CA TRP A 14 -5.96 -9.19 2.21
C TRP A 14 -5.21 -9.52 3.50
N GLN A 15 -4.01 -10.05 3.36
CA GLN A 15 -3.13 -10.40 4.46
C GLN A 15 -2.00 -9.38 4.54
N ARG A 16 -1.75 -8.83 5.72
CA ARG A 16 -0.63 -7.93 5.95
C ARG A 16 0.66 -8.72 5.92
N GLU A 17 1.65 -8.18 5.22
CA GLU A 17 2.98 -8.75 5.20
C GLU A 17 3.85 -8.11 6.30
N PRO A 18 4.70 -8.89 6.99
CA PRO A 18 5.54 -8.37 8.07
C PRO A 18 6.65 -7.44 7.57
N SER A 19 6.93 -7.46 6.26
CA SER A 19 7.94 -6.61 5.63
C SER A 19 7.69 -6.46 4.13
N VAL A 20 8.27 -5.42 3.52
CA VAL A 20 8.23 -5.23 2.06
C VAL A 20 9.13 -6.26 1.39
N GLY A 21 8.54 -7.17 0.63
CA GLY A 21 9.28 -8.19 -0.12
C GLY A 21 9.94 -7.65 -1.39
N ASN A 22 10.82 -8.45 -2.00
CA ASN A 22 11.49 -8.08 -3.25
C ASN A 22 10.53 -7.80 -4.41
N SER A 23 9.44 -8.57 -4.53
CA SER A 23 8.41 -8.32 -5.55
C SER A 23 7.66 -7.02 -5.32
N ASP A 24 7.46 -6.66 -4.06
CA ASP A 24 6.73 -5.47 -3.64
C ASP A 24 7.58 -4.22 -3.90
N GLY A 25 8.87 -4.27 -3.58
CA GLY A 25 9.82 -3.22 -3.93
C GLY A 25 9.92 -2.95 -5.43
N LYS A 26 9.84 -4.00 -6.27
CA LYS A 26 9.77 -3.85 -7.74
C LYS A 26 8.49 -3.15 -8.18
N LEU A 27 7.34 -3.51 -7.60
CA LEU A 27 6.08 -2.84 -7.92
C LEU A 27 6.10 -1.37 -7.47
N LEU A 28 6.56 -1.08 -6.26
CA LEU A 28 6.70 0.30 -5.78
C LEU A 28 7.64 1.13 -6.66
N SER A 29 8.77 0.56 -7.08
CA SER A 29 9.69 1.23 -8.01
C SER A 29 9.00 1.55 -9.34
N HIS A 30 8.23 0.61 -9.88
CA HIS A 30 7.44 0.81 -11.09
C HIS A 30 6.37 1.89 -10.90
N TYR A 31 5.65 1.90 -9.76
CA TYR A 31 4.68 2.93 -9.42
C TYR A 31 5.29 4.33 -9.44
N PHE A 32 6.46 4.50 -8.82
CA PHE A 32 7.14 5.80 -8.76
C PHE A 32 7.74 6.23 -10.10
N GLN A 33 8.14 5.28 -10.96
CA GLN A 33 8.53 5.60 -12.33
C GLN A 33 7.36 6.14 -13.14
N LEU A 34 6.15 5.59 -12.95
CA LEU A 34 4.93 6.06 -13.60
C LEU A 34 4.39 7.37 -12.97
N ASN A 35 4.66 7.58 -11.68
CA ASN A 35 4.18 8.73 -10.92
C ASN A 35 5.34 9.48 -10.23
N PRO A 36 6.26 10.13 -10.96
CA PRO A 36 7.44 10.75 -10.37
C PRO A 36 7.11 11.83 -9.33
N SER A 37 5.97 12.52 -9.47
CA SER A 37 5.50 13.53 -8.52
C SER A 37 5.16 12.97 -7.15
N MET A 38 4.97 11.64 -7.02
CA MET A 38 4.67 11.00 -5.75
C MET A 38 5.93 10.69 -4.93
N VAL A 39 7.11 10.73 -5.54
CA VAL A 39 8.38 10.52 -4.85
C VAL A 39 8.62 11.66 -3.86
N GLY A 40 8.66 11.33 -2.57
CA GLY A 40 8.81 12.33 -1.49
C GLY A 40 7.60 13.24 -1.30
N SER A 41 6.46 12.92 -1.92
CA SER A 41 5.24 13.70 -1.81
C SER A 41 4.66 13.65 -0.38
N PRO A 42 4.12 14.76 0.14
CA PRO A 42 3.39 14.77 1.40
C PRO A 42 2.09 13.95 1.36
N GLU A 43 1.65 13.53 0.18
CA GLU A 43 0.47 12.66 -0.04
C GLU A 43 0.71 11.20 0.34
N LEU A 44 1.98 10.78 0.48
CA LEU A 44 2.37 9.46 1.01
C LEU A 44 3.05 9.60 2.39
N PRO A 45 2.36 10.15 3.40
CA PRO A 45 2.99 10.38 4.69
C PRO A 45 3.00 9.13 5.56
N GLY A 46 4.11 8.88 6.24
CA GLY A 46 4.20 7.89 7.31
C GLY A 46 4.78 6.53 6.89
N THR A 47 4.47 5.52 7.69
CA THR A 47 5.02 4.17 7.52
C THR A 47 4.29 3.44 6.40
N LEU A 48 5.06 2.75 5.56
CA LEU A 48 4.56 1.89 4.50
C LEU A 48 4.20 0.52 5.07
N GLU A 49 2.94 0.13 4.94
CA GLU A 49 2.44 -1.22 5.19
C GLU A 49 2.09 -1.88 3.85
N THR A 50 2.34 -3.18 3.72
CA THR A 50 2.03 -3.96 2.51
C THR A 50 1.01 -5.04 2.83
N CYS A 51 0.03 -5.21 1.96
CA CYS A 51 -0.96 -6.28 2.07
C CYS A 51 -1.07 -7.06 0.75
N HIS A 52 -1.08 -8.38 0.83
CA HIS A 52 -1.24 -9.28 -0.30
C HIS A 52 -2.65 -9.83 -0.37
N GLY A 53 -3.23 -9.76 -1.56
CA GLY A 53 -4.53 -10.35 -1.87
C GLY A 53 -4.39 -11.54 -2.81
N ALA A 54 -5.48 -12.30 -2.96
CA ALA A 54 -5.52 -13.38 -3.94
C ALA A 54 -5.20 -12.89 -5.37
N ARG A 55 -4.71 -13.81 -6.21
CA ARG A 55 -4.37 -13.54 -7.62
C ARG A 55 -3.39 -12.39 -7.81
N ASN A 56 -2.31 -12.38 -7.02
CA ASN A 56 -1.21 -11.43 -7.20
C ASN A 56 -1.61 -9.95 -7.00
N ARG A 57 -2.65 -9.68 -6.21
CA ARG A 57 -3.03 -8.31 -5.86
C ARG A 57 -2.16 -7.80 -4.73
N ARG A 58 -1.74 -6.54 -4.81
CA ARG A 58 -0.99 -5.86 -3.75
C ARG A 58 -1.69 -4.57 -3.37
N ARG A 59 -1.65 -4.23 -2.08
CA ARG A 59 -2.00 -2.90 -1.59
C ARG A 59 -0.86 -2.37 -0.76
N PHE A 60 -0.53 -1.11 -0.99
CA PHE A 60 0.48 -0.36 -0.28
C PHE A 60 -0.20 0.77 0.46
N TYR A 61 -0.04 0.80 1.77
CA TYR A 61 -0.67 1.78 2.63
C TYR A 61 0.38 2.67 3.27
N TRP A 62 0.22 3.99 3.14
CA TRP A 62 0.94 4.97 3.93
C TRP A 62 0.01 5.43 5.04
N ILE A 63 0.36 5.09 6.28
CA ILE A 63 -0.44 5.41 7.45
C ILE A 63 0.21 6.56 8.18
N ASN A 64 -0.46 7.71 8.21
CA ASN A 64 -0.06 8.86 9.00
C ASN A 64 -1.00 9.02 10.20
N GLN A 65 -0.42 8.90 11.39
CA GLN A 65 -1.11 9.17 12.63
C GLN A 65 -0.95 10.65 12.98
N ARG A 66 -2.00 11.43 12.79
CA ARG A 66 -2.10 12.78 13.37
C ARG A 66 -2.93 12.71 14.65
N VAL A 67 -2.69 13.66 15.55
CA VAL A 67 -3.33 13.75 16.88
C VAL A 67 -4.87 13.65 16.82
N GLU A 68 -5.48 14.14 15.73
CA GLU A 68 -6.95 14.19 15.57
C GLU A 68 -7.52 13.17 14.58
N LYS A 69 -6.69 12.62 13.67
CA LYS A 69 -7.16 11.65 12.66
C LYS A 69 -6.04 10.75 12.15
N THR A 70 -6.39 9.50 11.86
CA THR A 70 -5.52 8.59 11.10
C THR A 70 -5.83 8.76 9.62
N ALA A 71 -4.84 9.17 8.82
CA ALA A 71 -4.95 9.25 7.38
C ALA A 71 -4.29 8.02 6.75
N TRP A 72 -4.98 7.42 5.79
CA TRP A 72 -4.51 6.27 5.03
C TRP A 72 -4.47 6.64 3.56
N THR A 73 -3.30 6.57 2.96
CA THR A 73 -3.17 6.62 1.49
C THR A 73 -2.94 5.22 0.98
N CYS A 74 -3.74 4.78 0.02
CA CYS A 74 -3.67 3.43 -0.54
C CYS A 74 -3.25 3.51 -2.02
N VAL A 75 -2.30 2.68 -2.41
CA VAL A 75 -2.01 2.35 -3.82
C VAL A 75 -2.33 0.88 -4.02
N GLU A 76 -3.27 0.57 -4.91
CA GLU A 76 -3.61 -0.82 -5.24
C GLU A 76 -2.95 -1.23 -6.56
N TYR A 77 -2.31 -2.40 -6.58
CA TYR A 77 -1.90 -3.07 -7.80
C TYR A 77 -2.77 -4.30 -8.04
N LYS A 78 -3.53 -4.27 -9.13
CA LYS A 78 -4.47 -5.32 -9.50
C LYS A 78 -4.52 -5.44 -11.01
N GLU A 79 -4.63 -6.68 -11.51
CA GLU A 79 -4.83 -6.97 -12.93
C GLU A 79 -3.76 -6.35 -13.85
N GLY A 80 -2.53 -6.17 -13.33
CA GLY A 80 -1.40 -5.65 -14.10
C GLY A 80 -1.23 -4.13 -14.07
N ALA A 81 -2.06 -3.40 -13.32
CA ALA A 81 -2.02 -1.94 -13.28
C ALA A 81 -2.20 -1.38 -11.86
N PHE A 82 -1.78 -0.13 -11.66
CA PHE A 82 -2.03 0.64 -10.43
C PHE A 82 -3.37 1.37 -10.49
N GLN A 83 -4.08 1.42 -9.36
CA GLN A 83 -5.38 2.07 -9.16
C GLN A 83 -5.39 2.93 -7.90
#